data_AF-A0AA90PHY0-F1
#
_entry.id   AF-A0AA90PHY0-F1
#
_cell.length_a   1.000
_cell.length_b   1.000
_cell.length_c   1.000
_cell.angle_alpha   90.00
_cell.angle_beta   90.00
_cell.angle_gamma   90.00
#
_symmetry.space_group_name_H-M   'P 1'
#
loop_
_entity.id
_entity.type
_entity.pdbx_description
1 polymer ?
#
loop_
_entity_poly.entity_id
_entity_poly.type
_entity_poly.pdbx_seq_one_letter_code
_entity_poly.pdbx_strand_id
1 'polypeptide(L)'
;KIMEKMEKAGCPKHIATFVIPTGYSFNLDGSTLYQALAAIFIAQMYGIDLSVYEQITLMLVLMITSKGIAGVPGVSFVVLLATL
;
A
#
# COMPACT_ATOMS: atom_id res chain seq x y z
N LYS A 1 21.66 -4.18 6.44
CA LYS A 1 20.94 -4.34 7.73
C LYS A 1 19.89 -5.45 7.74
N ILE A 2 18.76 -5.38 7.01
CA ILE A 2 17.73 -6.45 7.08
C ILE A 2 18.17 -7.75 6.39
N MET A 3 18.78 -7.66 5.20
CA MET A 3 19.32 -8.82 4.49
C MET A 3 20.35 -9.59 5.34
N GLU A 4 21.32 -8.89 5.94
CA GLU A 4 22.33 -9.47 6.83
C GLU A 4 21.70 -10.14 8.08
N LYS A 5 20.61 -9.58 8.63
CA LYS A 5 19.89 -10.19 9.75
C LYS A 5 19.23 -11.50 9.33
N MET A 6 18.64 -11.54 8.13
CA MET A 6 18.00 -12.75 7.61
C MET A 6 19.03 -13.82 7.27
N GLU A 7 20.19 -13.45 6.71
CA GLU A 7 21.31 -14.38 6.49
C GLU A 7 21.84 -14.96 7.80
N LYS A 8 22.03 -14.12 8.84
CA LYS A 8 22.40 -14.59 10.19
C LYS A 8 21.36 -15.50 10.84
N ALA A 9 20.09 -15.36 10.48
CA ALA A 9 19.00 -16.23 10.91
C ALA A 9 18.90 -17.54 10.10
N GLY A 10 19.81 -17.76 9.13
CA GLY A 10 19.87 -18.98 8.33
C GLY A 10 19.20 -18.89 6.95
N CYS A 11 18.71 -17.72 6.55
CA CYS A 11 18.15 -17.53 5.20
C CYS A 11 19.27 -17.55 4.14
N PRO A 12 19.17 -18.38 3.09
CA PRO A 12 20.13 -18.37 2.00
C PRO A 12 20.20 -16.98 1.33
N LYS A 13 21.43 -16.50 1.09
CA LYS A 13 21.68 -15.18 0.49
C LYS A 13 20.85 -14.92 -0.76
N HIS A 14 20.79 -15.90 -1.68
CA HIS A 14 20.03 -15.76 -2.94
C HIS A 14 18.51 -15.57 -2.72
N ILE A 15 17.94 -16.15 -1.66
CA ILE A 15 16.54 -15.95 -1.29
C ILE A 15 16.37 -14.54 -0.69
N ALA A 16 17.20 -14.16 0.28
CA ALA A 16 17.12 -12.87 0.94
C ALA A 16 17.29 -11.69 -0.04
N THR A 17 18.23 -11.79 -1.00
CA THR A 17 18.48 -10.73 -1.99
C THR A 17 17.37 -10.58 -3.03
N PHE A 18 16.54 -11.59 -3.23
CA PHE A 18 15.40 -11.51 -4.15
C PHE A 18 14.12 -11.11 -3.40
N VAL A 19 13.76 -11.87 -2.37
CA VAL A 19 12.47 -11.72 -1.68
C VAL A 19 12.36 -10.38 -0.95
N ILE A 20 13.44 -9.87 -0.35
CA ILE A 20 13.36 -8.64 0.46
C ILE A 20 13.15 -7.41 -0.43
N PRO A 21 13.93 -7.18 -1.51
CA PRO A 21 13.65 -6.08 -2.43
C PRO A 21 12.29 -6.21 -3.11
N THR A 22 11.92 -7.40 -3.58
CA THR A 22 10.60 -7.64 -4.21
C THR A 22 9.47 -7.39 -3.21
N GLY A 23 9.59 -7.88 -1.98
CA GLY A 23 8.61 -7.64 -0.92
C GLY A 23 8.45 -6.16 -0.60
N TYR A 24 9.53 -5.38 -0.58
CA TYR A 24 9.45 -3.93 -0.37
C TYR A 24 8.63 -3.21 -1.45
N SER A 25 8.71 -3.67 -2.70
CA SER A 25 7.96 -3.10 -3.81
C SER A 25 6.52 -3.60 -3.92
N PHE A 26 6.27 -4.89 -3.64
CA PHE A 26 4.98 -5.53 -3.90
C PHE A 26 4.10 -5.73 -2.66
N ASN A 27 4.67 -5.65 -1.46
CA ASN A 27 3.94 -5.79 -0.19
C ASN A 27 3.73 -4.42 0.47
N LEU A 28 3.04 -3.54 -0.27
CA LEU A 28 2.72 -2.17 0.16
C LEU A 28 1.43 -2.08 1.00
N ASP A 29 0.95 -3.20 1.55
CA ASP A 29 -0.30 -3.29 2.30
C ASP A 29 -0.41 -2.28 3.45
N GLY A 30 0.71 -2.00 4.14
CA GLY A 30 0.77 -0.97 5.19
C GLY A 30 0.50 0.44 4.66
N SER A 31 1.02 0.77 3.48
CA SER A 31 0.75 2.05 2.80
C SER A 31 -0.70 2.11 2.31
N THR A 32 -1.22 1.00 1.79
CA THR A 32 -2.62 0.88 1.37
C THR A 32 -3.59 1.20 2.51
N LEU A 33 -3.33 0.62 3.69
CA LEU A 33 -4.13 0.86 4.89
C LEU A 33 -4.08 2.34 5.32
N TYR A 34 -2.89 2.94 5.31
CA TYR A 34 -2.72 4.36 5.62
C TYR A 34 -3.53 5.24 4.65
N GLN A 35 -3.46 4.96 3.35
CA GLN A 35 -4.21 5.70 2.34
C GLN A 35 -5.72 5.56 2.51
N ALA A 36 -6.21 4.37 2.82
CA ALA A 36 -7.64 4.13 3.07
C ALA A 36 -8.14 4.93 4.28
N LEU A 37 -7.39 4.93 5.38
CA LEU A 37 -7.71 5.72 6.57
C LEU A 37 -7.67 7.23 6.30
N ALA A 38 -6.66 7.69 5.55
CA ALA A 38 -6.55 9.10 5.17
C ALA A 38 -7.73 9.54 4.28
N ALA A 39 -8.16 8.71 3.34
CA ALA A 39 -9.32 8.98 2.48
C ALA A 39 -10.61 9.11 3.30
N ILE A 40 -10.86 8.18 4.22
CA ILE A 40 -12.03 8.22 5.11
C ILE A 40 -11.98 9.45 6.01
N PHE A 41 -10.82 9.78 6.58
CA PHE A 41 -10.64 10.97 7.40
C PHE A 41 -10.96 12.26 6.62
N ILE A 42 -10.48 12.37 5.39
CA ILE A 42 -10.78 13.51 4.50
C ILE A 42 -12.29 13.57 4.24
N ALA A 43 -12.93 12.46 3.86
CA ALA A 43 -14.37 12.42 3.62
C ALA A 43 -15.16 12.92 4.84
N GLN A 44 -14.79 12.48 6.05
CA GLN A 44 -15.40 12.94 7.30
C GLN A 44 -15.18 14.45 7.54
N MET A 45 -13.99 14.99 7.26
CA MET A 45 -13.72 16.43 7.40
C MET A 45 -14.55 17.30 6.45
N TYR A 46 -14.85 16.80 5.25
CA TYR A 46 -15.66 17.51 4.25
C TYR A 46 -17.17 17.21 4.37
N GLY A 47 -17.58 16.39 5.34
CA GLY A 47 -18.99 16.00 5.52
C GLY A 47 -19.51 15.09 4.40
N ILE A 48 -18.63 14.39 3.69
CA ILE A 48 -18.98 13.40 2.67
C ILE A 48 -19.28 12.08 3.39
N ASP A 49 -20.54 11.66 3.34
CA ASP A 49 -20.95 10.37 3.89
C ASP A 49 -20.62 9.26 2.89
N LEU A 50 -19.68 8.39 3.25
CA LEU A 50 -19.32 7.22 2.45
C LEU A 50 -20.09 6.01 2.96
N SER A 51 -20.97 5.48 2.11
CA SER A 51 -21.65 4.22 2.38
C SER A 51 -20.67 3.07 2.56
N VAL A 52 -21.10 2.00 3.23
CA VAL A 52 -20.30 0.78 3.40
C VAL A 52 -19.85 0.20 2.05
N TYR A 53 -20.68 0.31 1.02
CA TYR A 53 -20.35 -0.13 -0.33
C TYR A 53 -19.19 0.69 -0.94
N GLU A 54 -19.20 2.02 -0.76
CA GLU A 54 -18.13 2.91 -1.24
C GLU A 54 -16.83 2.68 -0.48
N GLN A 55 -16.89 2.44 0.83
CA GLN A 55 -15.71 2.10 1.65
C GLN A 55 -15.07 0.78 1.20
N ILE A 56 -15.87 -0.25 0.89
CA ILE A 56 -15.38 -1.53 0.36
C ILE A 56 -14.77 -1.32 -1.02
N THR A 57 -15.43 -0.56 -1.89
CA THR A 57 -14.95 -0.26 -3.25
C THR A 57 -13.62 0.50 -3.21
N LEU A 58 -13.50 1.50 -2.34
CA LEU A 58 -12.28 2.25 -2.07
C LEU A 58 -11.15 1.31 -1.63
N MET A 59 -11.40 0.40 -0.68
CA MET A 59 -10.39 -0.58 -0.27
C MET A 59 -9.95 -1.48 -1.43
N LEU A 60 -10.88 -1.97 -2.25
CA LEU A 60 -10.56 -2.82 -3.40
C LEU A 60 -9.70 -2.09 -4.45
N VAL A 61 -10.06 -0.85 -4.77
CA VAL A 61 -9.29 0.00 -5.69
C VAL A 61 -7.88 0.24 -5.14
N LEU A 62 -7.77 0.57 -3.86
CA LEU A 62 -6.49 0.78 -3.19
C LEU A 62 -5.64 -0.51 -3.18
N MET A 63 -6.22 -1.68 -2.93
CA MET A 63 -5.51 -2.96 -2.95
C MET A 63 -4.99 -3.33 -4.34
N ILE A 64 -5.78 -3.09 -5.39
CA ILE A 64 -5.38 -3.37 -6.78
C ILE A 64 -4.26 -2.42 -7.20
N THR A 65 -4.44 -1.11 -6.93
CA THR A 65 -3.46 -0.09 -7.32
C THR A 65 -2.15 -0.20 -6.54
N SER A 66 -2.19 -0.61 -5.27
CA SER A 66 -1.01 -0.78 -4.42
C SER A 66 0.07 -1.72 -4.99
N LYS A 67 -0.31 -2.70 -5.82
CA LYS A 67 0.65 -3.64 -6.45
C LYS A 67 1.16 -3.15 -7.81
N GLY A 68 0.47 -2.19 -8.42
CA GLY A 68 0.86 -1.57 -9.70
C GLY A 68 1.66 -0.26 -9.56
N ILE A 69 1.66 0.35 -8.36
CA ILE A 69 2.32 1.64 -8.08
C ILE A 69 3.81 1.49 -7.75
N ALA A 70 4.31 0.27 -7.61
CA ALA A 70 5.69 -0.06 -7.29
C ALA A 70 6.71 0.60 -8.26
N GLY A 71 7.04 1.88 -8.05
CA GLY A 71 7.98 2.63 -8.87
C GLY A 71 7.70 4.13 -9.04
N VAL A 72 6.49 4.64 -8.78
CA VAL A 72 6.17 6.07 -9.08
C VAL A 72 5.78 6.84 -7.81
N PRO A 73 6.63 7.80 -7.35
CA PRO A 73 6.26 8.73 -6.28
C PRO A 73 5.03 9.57 -6.66
N GLY A 74 4.08 9.72 -5.75
CA GLY A 74 2.93 10.63 -5.92
C GLY A 74 1.63 10.00 -6.46
N VAL A 75 1.62 8.71 -6.81
CA VAL A 75 0.40 8.04 -7.28
C VAL A 75 -0.68 7.96 -6.20
N SER A 76 -0.31 8.02 -4.92
CA SER A 76 -1.27 8.11 -3.81
C SER A 76 -2.24 9.30 -3.95
N PHE A 77 -1.78 10.43 -4.48
CA PHE A 77 -2.63 11.61 -4.72
C PHE A 77 -3.56 11.39 -5.91
N VAL A 78 -3.07 10.73 -6.96
CA VAL A 78 -3.83 10.40 -8.17
C VAL A 78 -4.93 9.38 -7.87
N VAL A 79 -4.64 8.37 -7.04
CA VAL A 79 -5.65 7.37 -6.63
C VAL A 79 -6.72 8.00 -5.75
N LEU A 80 -6.35 8.90 -4.82
CA LEU A 80 -7.31 9.68 -4.05
C LEU A 80 -8.24 10.51 -4.96
N LEU A 81 -7.68 11.24 -5.94
CA LEU A 81 -8.44 12.03 -6.90
C LEU A 81 -9.28 11.21 -7.90
N ALA A 82 -8.87 9.97 -8.19
CA ALA A 82 -9.61 9.08 -9.09
C ALA A 82 -10.76 8.36 -8.38
N THR A 83 -10.79 8.36 -7.05
CA THR A 83 -11.77 7.64 -6.24
C THR A 83 -12.80 8.55 -5.57
N LEU A 84 -12.54 9.86 -5.48
CA LEU A 84 -13.47 10.90 -5.03
C LEU A 84 -14.09 11.63 -6.24
#